data_AF-A0A962T527-F1
#
_entry.id   AF-A0A962T527-F1
#
_cell.length_a   1.000
_cell.length_b   1.000
_cell.length_c   1.000
_cell.angle_alpha   90.00
_cell.angle_beta   90.00
_cell.angle_gamma   90.00
#
_symmetry.space_group_name_H-M   'P 1'
#
loop_
_entity.id
_entity.type
_entity.pdbx_description
1 polymer ?
#
loop_
_entity_poly.entity_id
_entity_poly.type
_entity_poly.pdbx_seq_one_letter_code
_entity_poly.pdbx_strand_id
1 'polypeptide(L)'
;MSVIALARYAIKSAIDTGKVGEELVDEAVFLLCSEFGGDRVYWPKYDRAARNKSIFMDRAAGYSLDMIADRNGVSRPTVVSVLKGIEEI
;
A
#
# COMPACT_ATOMS: atom_id res chain seq x y z
N MET A 1 -23.80 10.95 -6.11
CA MET A 1 -23.45 9.85 -7.04
C MET A 1 -23.90 8.54 -6.39
N SER A 2 -24.50 7.59 -7.12
CA SER A 2 -24.93 6.33 -6.49
C SER A 2 -23.73 5.40 -6.27
N VAL A 3 -23.81 4.53 -5.25
CA VAL A 3 -22.80 3.50 -4.94
C VAL A 3 -22.45 2.66 -6.19
N ILE A 4 -23.47 2.34 -6.99
CA ILE A 4 -23.33 1.56 -8.23
C ILE A 4 -22.58 2.36 -9.31
N ALA A 5 -22.86 3.65 -9.45
CA ALA A 5 -22.15 4.50 -10.42
C ALA A 5 -20.67 4.64 -10.05
N LEU A 6 -20.37 4.74 -8.76
CA LEU A 6 -19.01 4.83 -8.25
C LEU A 6 -18.21 3.54 -8.46
N ALA A 7 -18.82 2.39 -8.15
CA ALA A 7 -18.24 1.07 -8.44
C ALA A 7 -17.93 0.89 -9.93
N ARG A 8 -18.85 1.29 -10.81
CA ARG A 8 -18.64 1.24 -12.26
C ARG A 8 -17.48 2.13 -12.70
N TYR A 9 -17.37 3.34 -12.15
CA TYR A 9 -16.27 4.25 -12.45
C TYR A 9 -14.92 3.67 -11.99
N ALA A 10 -14.82 3.22 -10.75
CA ALA A 10 -13.59 2.66 -10.19
C ALA A 10 -13.10 1.44 -10.98
N ILE A 11 -14.00 0.50 -11.32
CA ILE A 11 -13.66 -0.67 -12.14
C ILE A 11 -13.21 -0.22 -13.54
N LYS A 12 -13.90 0.75 -14.15
CA LYS A 12 -13.54 1.23 -15.48
C LYS A 12 -12.16 1.91 -15.48
N SER A 13 -11.89 2.79 -14.51
CA SER A 13 -10.58 3.43 -14.34
C SER A 13 -9.47 2.41 -14.11
N ALA A 14 -9.72 1.36 -13.33
CA ALA A 14 -8.76 0.27 -13.13
C ALA A 14 -8.48 -0.51 -14.42
N ILE A 15 -9.51 -0.79 -15.23
CA ILE A 15 -9.35 -1.44 -16.54
C ILE A 15 -8.51 -0.57 -17.49
N ASP A 16 -8.72 0.74 -17.46
CA ASP A 16 -8.04 1.70 -18.33
C ASP A 16 -6.54 1.83 -18.03
N THR A 17 -6.06 1.35 -16.87
CA THR A 17 -4.62 1.27 -16.59
C THR A 17 -3.92 0.10 -17.31
N GLY A 18 -4.67 -0.79 -17.98
CA GLY A 18 -4.13 -1.97 -18.65
C GLY A 18 -3.67 -3.09 -17.70
N LYS A 19 -4.01 -3.00 -16.40
CA LYS A 19 -3.72 -4.04 -15.41
C LYS A 19 -4.67 -5.21 -15.60
N VAL A 20 -4.22 -6.42 -15.24
CA VAL A 20 -5.01 -7.65 -15.36
C VAL A 20 -4.87 -8.51 -14.10
N GLY A 21 -5.81 -9.43 -13.89
CA GLY A 21 -5.76 -10.37 -12.76
C GLY A 21 -5.86 -9.66 -11.40
N GLU A 22 -5.02 -10.08 -10.45
CA GLU A 22 -5.03 -9.50 -9.09
C GLU A 22 -4.73 -8.00 -9.07
N GLU A 23 -3.85 -7.51 -9.94
CA GLU A 23 -3.48 -6.09 -9.97
C GLU A 23 -4.64 -5.18 -10.37
N LEU A 24 -5.54 -5.68 -11.22
CA LEU A 24 -6.76 -4.99 -11.60
C LEU A 24 -7.75 -4.90 -10.42
N VAL A 25 -7.87 -6.00 -9.67
CA VAL A 25 -8.75 -6.07 -8.49
C VAL A 25 -8.23 -5.11 -7.42
N ASP A 26 -6.92 -5.12 -7.15
CA ASP A 26 -6.27 -4.24 -6.18
C ASP A 26 -6.52 -2.75 -6.51
N GLU A 27 -6.39 -2.37 -7.79
CA GLU A 27 -6.64 -1.00 -8.26
C GLU A 27 -8.12 -0.59 -8.12
N ALA A 28 -9.04 -1.45 -8.53
CA ALA A 28 -10.47 -1.16 -8.47
C ALA A 28 -10.92 -0.94 -7.02
N VAL A 29 -10.42 -1.75 -6.08
CA VAL A 29 -10.80 -1.56 -4.69
C VAL A 29 -10.10 -0.37 -4.05
N PHE A 30 -8.86 -0.06 -4.42
CA PHE A 30 -8.21 1.19 -4.00
C PHE A 30 -9.06 2.41 -4.35
N LEU A 31 -9.51 2.51 -5.61
CA LEU A 31 -10.37 3.59 -6.11
C LEU A 31 -11.73 3.63 -5.41
N LEU A 32 -12.30 2.46 -5.11
CA LEU A 32 -13.54 2.40 -4.33
C LEU A 32 -13.34 2.90 -2.89
N CYS A 33 -12.24 2.50 -2.26
CA CYS A 33 -11.93 2.89 -0.90
C CYS A 33 -11.66 4.39 -0.77
N SER A 34 -10.98 5.00 -1.76
CA SER A 34 -10.73 6.45 -1.77
C SER A 34 -12.00 7.28 -1.91
N GLU A 35 -13.02 6.74 -2.59
CA GLU A 35 -14.27 7.45 -2.85
C GLU A 35 -15.35 7.22 -1.78
N PHE A 36 -15.34 6.05 -1.11
CA PHE A 36 -16.31 5.73 -0.05
C PHE A 36 -15.90 6.15 1.37
N GLY A 37 -14.62 6.42 1.63
CA GLY A 37 -14.12 6.59 3.00
C GLY A 37 -13.39 7.91 3.23
N GLY A 38 -13.99 8.79 4.04
CA GLY A 38 -13.34 9.95 4.67
C GLY A 38 -12.29 9.59 5.74
N ASP A 39 -11.93 8.30 5.84
CA ASP A 39 -10.77 7.78 6.54
C ASP A 39 -10.13 6.70 5.67
N ARG A 40 -8.80 6.67 5.65
CA ARG A 40 -7.98 5.75 4.84
C ARG A 40 -8.36 4.30 5.14
N VAL A 41 -9.04 3.63 4.21
CA VAL A 41 -9.40 2.20 4.36
C VAL A 41 -8.12 1.38 4.36
N TYR A 42 -7.92 0.58 5.42
CA TYR A 42 -6.79 -0.34 5.52
C TYR A 42 -6.96 -1.49 4.54
N TRP A 43 -6.12 -1.52 3.50
CA TRP A 43 -5.96 -2.61 2.55
C TRP A 43 -4.66 -3.36 2.88
N PRO A 44 -4.73 -4.54 3.53
CA PRO A 44 -3.55 -5.16 4.14
C PRO A 44 -2.38 -5.40 3.18
N LYS A 45 -2.62 -5.83 1.93
CA LYS A 45 -1.55 -6.17 0.96
C LYS A 45 -0.81 -4.90 0.49
N TYR A 46 -1.55 -3.95 -0.09
CA TYR A 46 -1.09 -2.64 -0.53
C TYR A 46 -0.48 -1.80 0.59
N ASP A 47 -1.13 -1.66 1.74
CA ASP A 47 -0.58 -0.86 2.85
C ASP A 47 0.71 -1.47 3.40
N ARG A 48 0.81 -2.80 3.46
CA ARG A 48 2.09 -3.47 3.80
C ARG A 48 3.14 -3.22 2.73
N ALA A 49 2.80 -3.32 1.44
CA ALA A 49 3.74 -3.07 0.35
C ALA A 49 4.25 -1.61 0.35
N ALA A 50 3.34 -0.65 0.49
CA ALA A 50 3.65 0.78 0.59
C ALA A 50 4.52 1.08 1.82
N ARG A 51 4.18 0.51 2.99
CA ARG A 51 4.97 0.63 4.21
C ARG A 51 6.36 0.02 4.04
N ASN A 52 6.47 -1.17 3.44
CA ASN A 52 7.77 -1.81 3.22
C ASN A 52 8.63 -0.96 2.29
N LYS A 53 8.05 -0.42 1.20
CA LYS A 53 8.73 0.53 0.31
C LYS A 53 9.23 1.76 1.05
N SER A 54 8.42 2.34 1.94
CA SER A 54 8.79 3.46 2.79
C SER A 54 9.96 3.12 3.72
N ILE A 55 9.92 1.94 4.37
CA ILE A 55 11.02 1.42 5.21
C ILE A 55 12.33 1.33 4.42
N PHE A 56 12.30 0.85 3.16
CA PHE A 56 13.50 0.78 2.31
C PHE A 56 14.03 2.15 1.91
N MET A 57 13.14 3.09 1.56
CA MET A 57 13.53 4.46 1.24
C MET A 57 14.18 5.15 2.43
N ASP A 58 13.59 5.00 3.63
CA ASP A 58 14.17 5.57 4.84
C ASP A 58 15.53 4.91 5.17
N ARG A 59 15.68 3.59 4.93
CA ARG A 59 16.96 2.91 5.09
C ARG A 59 18.02 3.42 4.12
N ALA A 60 17.66 3.60 2.84
CA ALA A 60 18.54 4.15 1.81
C ALA A 60 18.93 5.61 2.10
N ALA A 61 18.05 6.38 2.73
CA ALA A 61 18.32 7.73 3.22
C ALA A 61 19.25 7.79 4.44
N GLY A 62 19.65 6.64 4.99
CA GLY A 62 20.59 6.55 6.11
C GLY A 62 19.97 6.69 7.50
N TYR A 63 18.64 6.63 7.63
CA TYR A 63 17.99 6.67 8.94
C TYR A 63 18.33 5.43 9.79
N SER A 64 18.33 5.63 11.12
CA SER A 64 18.50 4.55 12.09
C SER A 64 17.23 3.68 12.15
N LEU A 65 17.36 2.43 12.62
CA LEU A 65 16.22 1.50 12.69
C LEU A 65 15.08 2.02 13.57
N ASP A 66 15.41 2.73 14.66
CA ASP A 66 14.41 3.30 15.57
C ASP A 66 13.69 4.49 14.91
N MET A 67 14.42 5.34 14.18
CA MET A 67 13.79 6.43 13.42
C MET A 67 12.87 5.91 12.30
N ILE A 68 13.27 4.84 11.63
CA ILE A 68 12.42 4.18 10.61
C ILE A 68 11.15 3.63 11.25
N ALA A 69 11.28 2.99 12.42
CA ALA A 69 10.17 2.42 13.17
C ALA A 69 9.14 3.49 13.55
N ASP A 70 9.61 4.61 14.10
CA ASP A 70 8.77 5.75 14.49
C ASP A 70 8.06 6.39 13.29
N ARG A 71 8.80 6.63 12.19
CA ARG A 71 8.24 7.24 10.97
C ARG A 71 7.17 6.40 10.29
N ASN A 72 7.30 5.08 10.38
CA ASN A 72 6.39 4.14 9.73
C ASN A 72 5.33 3.56 10.69
N GLY A 73 5.32 3.99 11.96
CA GLY A 73 4.35 3.54 12.97
C GLY A 73 4.43 2.04 13.25
N VAL A 74 5.64 1.47 13.25
CA VAL A 74 5.88 0.04 13.49
C VAL A 74 6.93 -0.20 14.56
N SER A 75 7.08 -1.45 15.00
CA SER A 75 8.14 -1.84 15.92
C SER A 75 9.49 -1.99 15.21
N ARG A 76 10.60 -1.75 15.92
CA ARG A 76 11.96 -2.01 15.41
C ARG A 76 12.16 -3.46 14.88
N PRO A 77 11.64 -4.52 15.54
CA PRO A 77 11.67 -5.88 14.98
C PRO A 77 10.99 -5.99 13.61
N THR A 78 9.89 -5.27 13.37
CA THR A 78 9.21 -5.23 12.07
C THR A 78 10.13 -4.63 11.00
N VAL A 79 10.83 -3.54 11.32
CA VAL A 79 11.81 -2.93 10.40
C VAL A 79 12.92 -3.92 10.06
N VAL A 80 13.48 -4.60 11.07
CA VAL A 80 14.53 -5.62 10.85
C VAL A 80 14.02 -6.76 9.97
N SER A 81 12.82 -7.27 10.21
CA SER A 81 12.23 -8.35 9.40
C SER A 81 12.03 -7.92 7.94
N VAL A 82 11.53 -6.70 7.70
CA VAL A 82 11.33 -6.17 6.35
C VAL A 82 12.66 -6.01 5.61
N LEU A 83 13.69 -5.48 6.29
CA LEU A 83 15.01 -5.29 5.69
C LEU A 83 15.78 -6.61 5.48
N LYS A 84 15.59 -7.61 6.35
CA LYS A 84 16.21 -8.94 6.23
C LYS A 84 15.58 -9.82 5.15
N GLY A 85 14.30 -9.64 4.84
CA GLY A 85 13.59 -10.40 3.79
C GLY A 85 14.15 -10.25 2.37
N ILE A 86 15.24 -9.49 2.19
CA ILE A 86 15.99 -9.33 0.94
C ILE A 86 17.30 -10.15 0.91
N GLU A 87 17.86 -10.57 2.05
CA GLU A 87 19.12 -11.35 2.03
C GLU A 87 18.94 -12.80 1.55
N GLU A 88 17.69 -13.24 1.30
CA GLU A 88 17.34 -14.60 0.85
C GLU A 88 16.77 -14.66 -0.58
N ILE A 89 16.91 -13.60 -1.40
CA ILE A 89 16.57 -13.61 -2.85
C ILE A 89 17.77 -13.20 -3.69
#